data_AF-A3I132-F1
#
_entry.id   AF-A3I132-F1
#
_cell.length_a   1.000
_cell.length_b   1.000
_cell.length_c   1.000
_cell.angle_alpha   90.00
_cell.angle_beta   90.00
_cell.angle_gamma   90.00
#
_symmetry.space_group_name_H-M   'P 1'
#
loop_
_entity.id
_entity.type
_entity.pdbx_description
1 polymer ?
#
loop_
_entity_poly.entity_id
_entity_poly.type
_entity_poly.pdbx_seq_one_letter_code
_entity_poly.pdbx_strand_id
1 'polypeptide(L)'
;MIIDSLVIDRLTKPTLVDAKIDHSEFLFYDWKTSEFLRINPDGEILKSANLTGDGKNSMQAGYFVAARYGADEEILIQTITGTYSYDLDFILQSKWENNYELVTRTVGGSHGFNTYKNILYTFSIEEKDRPSVIKEENYSTAYPFITLRDIKTYEILNSEYIPKESHLAKNPGYYSKLDPLVQFAPDTLYLLFPNSPELYVYSFPELTLLDYWDLKPEDGYQLIEPTEVGSNLEFFKSLAAGEYISFTFSNDYLLTSFQRAAPKDEVDQLPKNMAGGKEFMEVVDKYKSTSVYQIFKGKEKLWEGELDVKLNIIRDLIFSTSKPGEDPDAVEKDVQTFYFYELR
;
A
#
# COMPACT_ATOMS: atom_id res chain seq x y z
N MET A 1 -5.02 -5.36 -20.76
CA MET A 1 -4.43 -6.48 -21.54
C MET A 1 -3.00 -6.72 -21.09
N ILE A 2 -2.48 -7.95 -21.22
CA ILE A 2 -1.06 -8.23 -20.96
C ILE A 2 -0.23 -7.56 -22.06
N ILE A 3 0.80 -6.83 -21.66
CA ILE A 3 1.73 -6.14 -22.57
C ILE A 3 3.13 -6.76 -22.58
N ASP A 4 3.53 -7.36 -21.45
CA ASP A 4 4.86 -7.91 -21.27
C ASP A 4 4.87 -8.92 -20.10
N SER A 5 5.98 -9.63 -19.91
CA SER A 5 6.16 -10.53 -18.76
C SER A 5 7.61 -10.60 -18.30
N LEU A 6 7.80 -10.61 -16.98
CA LEU A 6 9.07 -10.85 -16.32
C LEU A 6 9.12 -12.30 -15.80
N VAL A 7 10.16 -13.05 -16.16
CA VAL A 7 10.37 -14.42 -15.67
C VAL A 7 11.62 -14.46 -14.82
N ILE A 8 11.50 -14.96 -13.59
CA ILE A 8 12.61 -15.06 -12.63
C ILE A 8 12.90 -16.54 -12.40
N ASP A 9 14.12 -16.95 -12.71
CA ASP A 9 14.61 -18.31 -12.46
C ASP A 9 15.01 -18.46 -10.98
N ARG A 10 14.04 -18.89 -10.15
CA ARG A 10 14.21 -19.05 -8.71
C ARG A 10 13.18 -20.01 -8.13
N LEU A 11 13.64 -20.89 -7.23
CA LEU A 11 12.81 -21.90 -6.55
C LEU A 11 11.85 -21.34 -5.48
N THR A 12 11.97 -20.07 -5.12
CA THR A 12 11.13 -19.41 -4.13
C THR A 12 10.23 -18.37 -4.82
N LYS A 13 9.18 -17.90 -4.13
CA LYS A 13 8.24 -16.90 -4.64
C LYS A 13 8.58 -15.51 -4.07
N PRO A 14 9.53 -14.75 -4.66
CA PRO A 14 9.82 -13.40 -4.21
C PRO A 14 8.61 -12.48 -4.47
N THR A 15 8.41 -11.50 -3.60
CA THR A 15 7.37 -10.48 -3.72
C THR A 15 7.98 -9.22 -4.32
N LEU A 16 7.37 -8.66 -5.37
CA LEU A 16 7.74 -7.33 -5.86
C LEU A 16 7.38 -6.31 -4.77
N VAL A 17 8.36 -5.52 -4.32
CA VAL A 17 8.15 -4.53 -3.24
C VAL A 17 8.27 -3.11 -3.74
N ASP A 18 9.06 -2.88 -4.80
CA ASP A 18 9.11 -1.59 -5.50
C ASP A 18 9.63 -1.72 -6.95
N ALA A 19 9.49 -0.66 -7.73
CA ALA A 19 10.09 -0.51 -9.06
C ALA A 19 10.65 0.89 -9.26
N LYS A 20 11.72 1.04 -10.05
CA LYS A 20 12.15 2.35 -10.54
C LYS A 20 11.05 2.96 -11.40
N ILE A 21 10.95 4.30 -11.42
CA ILE A 21 9.91 5.03 -12.19
C ILE A 21 9.99 4.73 -13.69
N ASP A 22 11.19 4.48 -14.22
CA ASP A 22 11.41 4.15 -15.63
C ASP A 22 11.31 2.65 -15.93
N HIS A 23 10.92 1.84 -14.93
CA HIS A 23 10.83 0.38 -14.96
C HIS A 23 12.12 -0.32 -15.42
N SER A 24 13.27 0.35 -15.33
CA SER A 24 14.58 -0.24 -15.67
C SER A 24 15.05 -1.27 -14.66
N GLU A 25 14.44 -1.30 -13.48
CA GLU A 25 14.79 -2.21 -12.40
C GLU A 25 13.63 -2.41 -11.42
N PHE A 26 13.56 -3.61 -10.88
CA PHE A 26 12.55 -4.07 -9.94
C PHE A 26 13.22 -4.54 -8.65
N LEU A 27 12.68 -4.10 -7.52
CA LEU A 27 13.11 -4.51 -6.20
C LEU A 27 12.14 -5.56 -5.65
N PHE A 28 12.68 -6.74 -5.37
CA PHE A 28 11.95 -7.85 -4.81
C PHE A 28 12.45 -8.17 -3.39
N TYR A 29 11.58 -8.80 -2.61
CA TYR A 29 11.95 -9.42 -1.34
C TYR A 29 11.48 -10.88 -1.28
N ASP A 30 12.40 -11.78 -0.95
CA ASP A 30 12.13 -13.19 -0.74
C ASP A 30 11.94 -13.46 0.76
N TRP A 31 10.69 -13.62 1.18
CA TRP A 31 10.34 -13.88 2.58
C TRP A 31 10.89 -15.21 3.13
N LYS A 32 11.20 -16.17 2.27
CA LYS A 32 11.70 -17.49 2.70
C LYS A 32 13.19 -17.45 3.01
N THR A 33 13.97 -16.66 2.27
CA THR A 33 15.43 -16.52 2.46
C THR A 33 15.84 -15.20 3.14
N SER A 34 14.88 -14.29 3.35
CA SER A 34 15.08 -12.94 3.85
C SER A 34 16.05 -12.11 3.00
N GLU A 35 15.94 -12.23 1.68
CA GLU A 35 16.82 -11.56 0.73
C GLU A 35 16.08 -10.49 -0.07
N PHE A 36 16.71 -9.32 -0.20
CA PHE A 36 16.37 -8.35 -1.22
C PHE A 36 17.04 -8.73 -2.54
N LEU A 37 16.32 -8.58 -3.65
CA LEU A 37 16.79 -8.87 -4.99
C LEU A 37 16.53 -7.67 -5.89
N ARG A 38 17.57 -7.24 -6.61
CA ARG A 38 17.46 -6.27 -7.70
C ARG A 38 17.42 -7.04 -9.01
N ILE A 39 16.38 -6.84 -9.80
CA ILE A 39 16.11 -7.62 -11.02
C ILE A 39 15.85 -6.67 -12.18
N ASN A 40 16.42 -6.93 -13.35
CA ASN A 40 16.17 -6.14 -14.56
C ASN A 40 14.92 -6.66 -15.34
N PRO A 41 14.48 -5.95 -16.39
CA PRO A 41 13.33 -6.38 -17.21
C PRO A 41 13.48 -7.75 -17.89
N ASP A 42 14.72 -8.19 -18.14
CA ASP A 42 15.01 -9.49 -18.75
C ASP A 42 14.92 -10.66 -17.74
N GLY A 43 14.67 -10.38 -16.45
CA GLY A 43 14.61 -11.40 -15.39
C GLY A 43 15.95 -11.73 -14.73
N GLU A 44 17.02 -11.02 -15.08
CA GLU A 44 18.35 -11.22 -14.52
C GLU A 44 18.43 -10.61 -13.11
N ILE A 45 18.88 -11.43 -12.15
CA ILE A 45 19.19 -10.96 -10.79
C ILE A 45 20.52 -10.19 -10.84
N LEU A 46 20.43 -8.87 -10.82
CA LEU A 46 21.58 -7.96 -10.79
C LEU A 46 22.34 -8.05 -9.46
N LYS A 47 21.59 -8.16 -8.36
CA LYS A 47 22.14 -8.21 -7.00
C LYS A 47 21.19 -8.91 -6.04
N SER A 48 21.74 -9.62 -5.07
CA SER A 48 21.01 -10.09 -3.89
C SER A 48 21.75 -9.74 -2.60
N ALA A 49 20.99 -9.49 -1.54
CA ALA A 49 21.54 -9.32 -0.20
C ALA A 49 20.53 -9.70 0.89
N ASN A 50 20.98 -10.44 1.90
CA ASN A 50 20.26 -10.57 3.16
C ASN A 50 20.71 -9.43 4.08
N LEU A 51 19.77 -8.54 4.42
CA LEU A 51 20.02 -7.36 5.24
C LEU A 51 19.57 -7.52 6.69
N THR A 52 19.19 -8.73 7.10
CA THR A 52 18.82 -9.05 8.48
C THR A 52 20.05 -9.41 9.34
N GLY A 53 19.91 -9.37 10.66
CA GLY A 53 20.96 -9.77 11.62
C GLY A 53 21.85 -8.62 12.10
N ASP A 54 23.11 -8.90 12.46
CA ASP A 54 24.02 -7.94 13.12
C ASP A 54 25.19 -7.48 12.22
N GLY A 55 25.10 -7.71 10.90
CA GLY A 55 26.14 -7.31 9.94
C GLY A 55 26.29 -5.80 9.80
N LYS A 56 27.45 -5.33 9.32
CA LYS A 56 27.73 -3.89 9.09
C LYS A 56 26.73 -3.19 8.15
N ASN A 57 26.12 -3.95 7.24
CA ASN A 57 25.12 -3.46 6.29
C ASN A 57 23.70 -3.86 6.71
N SER A 58 23.51 -4.39 7.91
CA SER A 58 22.19 -4.84 8.36
C SER A 58 21.25 -3.66 8.62
N MET A 59 19.96 -3.87 8.36
CA MET A 59 18.88 -2.96 8.76
C MET A 59 18.51 -3.08 10.25
N GLN A 60 19.28 -3.88 11.03
CA GLN A 60 19.14 -4.07 12.49
C GLN A 60 17.71 -4.38 12.95
N ALA A 61 16.93 -5.04 12.07
CA ALA A 61 15.56 -5.44 12.31
C ALA A 61 15.32 -6.78 11.62
N GLY A 62 14.42 -7.59 12.19
CA GLY A 62 13.99 -8.85 11.57
C GLY A 62 13.01 -8.66 10.40
N TYR A 63 12.37 -7.49 10.33
CA TYR A 63 11.36 -7.14 9.34
C TYR A 63 11.46 -5.66 8.98
N PHE A 64 10.93 -5.31 7.81
CA PHE A 64 10.81 -3.94 7.33
C PHE A 64 9.33 -3.60 7.07
N VAL A 65 9.00 -2.32 7.17
CA VAL A 65 7.66 -1.78 6.94
C VAL A 65 7.46 -1.49 5.44
N ALA A 66 8.48 -0.88 4.81
CA ALA A 66 8.51 -0.60 3.39
C ALA A 66 9.95 -0.55 2.87
N ALA A 67 10.14 -0.88 1.60
CA ALA A 67 11.38 -0.70 0.87
C ALA A 67 11.07 0.04 -0.43
N ARG A 68 11.84 1.07 -0.76
CA ARG A 68 11.60 1.94 -1.92
C ARG A 68 12.91 2.30 -2.60
N TYR A 69 12.92 2.40 -3.92
CA TYR A 69 13.93 3.17 -4.62
C TYR A 69 13.79 4.64 -4.23
N GLY A 70 14.88 5.26 -3.79
CA GLY A 70 14.94 6.67 -3.44
C GLY A 70 15.43 7.54 -4.60
N ALA A 71 16.02 8.68 -4.26
CA ALA A 71 16.74 9.51 -5.22
C ALA A 71 18.13 8.94 -5.50
N ASP A 72 18.82 9.43 -6.54
CA ASP A 72 20.26 9.21 -6.71
C ASP A 72 20.74 7.73 -6.65
N GLU A 73 19.95 6.80 -7.22
CA GLU A 73 20.29 5.38 -7.21
C GLU A 73 20.41 4.74 -5.82
N GLU A 74 19.59 5.19 -4.86
CA GLU A 74 19.53 4.60 -3.52
C GLU A 74 18.33 3.66 -3.33
N ILE A 75 18.43 2.79 -2.32
CA ILE A 75 17.33 1.99 -1.79
C ILE A 75 17.11 2.41 -0.34
N LEU A 76 15.91 2.90 -0.04
CA LEU A 76 15.47 3.20 1.30
C LEU A 76 14.70 2.03 1.89
N ILE A 77 15.08 1.61 3.09
CA ILE A 77 14.38 0.57 3.85
C ILE A 77 13.94 1.17 5.17
N GLN A 78 12.62 1.26 5.34
CA GLN A 78 12.00 1.67 6.59
C GLN A 78 11.77 0.46 7.47
N THR A 79 12.31 0.49 8.68
CA THR A 79 11.98 -0.45 9.76
C THR A 79 11.22 0.28 10.87
N ILE A 80 10.83 -0.42 11.94
CA ILE A 80 10.24 0.23 13.11
C ILE A 80 11.23 1.14 13.87
N THR A 81 12.54 0.90 13.72
CA THR A 81 13.59 1.60 14.48
C THR A 81 14.26 2.73 13.70
N GLY A 82 14.15 2.74 12.39
CA GLY A 82 14.80 3.75 11.57
C GLY A 82 14.57 3.58 10.08
N THR A 83 15.04 4.56 9.32
CA THR A 83 15.19 4.47 7.87
C THR A 83 16.66 4.25 7.52
N TYR A 84 16.92 3.29 6.65
CA TYR A 84 18.26 2.87 6.24
C TYR A 84 18.39 3.15 4.74
N SER A 85 19.40 3.94 4.35
CA SER A 85 19.70 4.21 2.94
C SER A 85 20.87 3.34 2.49
N TYR A 86 20.68 2.67 1.37
CA TYR A 86 21.64 1.78 0.74
C TYR A 86 21.95 2.26 -0.66
N ASP A 87 23.16 2.01 -1.14
CA ASP A 87 23.41 2.04 -2.58
C ASP A 87 22.83 0.80 -3.27
N LEU A 88 22.93 0.78 -4.59
CA LEU A 88 22.51 -0.34 -5.44
C LEU A 88 23.27 -1.66 -5.13
N ASP A 89 24.45 -1.61 -4.50
CA ASP A 89 25.19 -2.80 -4.06
C ASP A 89 24.75 -3.31 -2.68
N PHE A 90 23.71 -2.71 -2.10
CA PHE A 90 23.24 -2.95 -0.74
C PHE A 90 24.31 -2.67 0.34
N ILE A 91 25.18 -1.69 0.09
CA ILE A 91 26.09 -1.14 1.10
C ILE A 91 25.35 -0.01 1.82
N LEU A 92 25.29 -0.12 3.14
CA LEU A 92 24.64 0.87 3.99
C LEU A 92 25.39 2.20 3.91
N GLN A 93 24.71 3.25 3.44
CA GLN A 93 25.24 4.60 3.31
C GLN A 93 24.93 5.43 4.56
N SER A 94 23.69 5.33 5.06
CA SER A 94 23.27 6.05 6.25
C SER A 94 22.14 5.35 6.99
N LYS A 95 22.04 5.63 8.28
CA LYS A 95 20.92 5.24 9.16
C LYS A 95 20.37 6.51 9.77
N TRP A 96 19.06 6.65 9.72
CA TRP A 96 18.33 7.71 10.38
C TRP A 96 17.36 7.10 11.41
N GLU A 97 17.42 7.59 12.65
CA GLU A 97 16.51 7.15 13.72
C GLU A 97 15.16 7.84 13.55
N ASN A 98 14.09 7.05 13.62
CA ASN A 98 12.74 7.55 13.43
C ASN A 98 12.35 8.51 14.56
N ASN A 99 12.12 9.79 14.23
CA ASN A 99 11.44 10.76 15.10
C ASN A 99 9.93 10.86 14.83
N TYR A 100 9.38 9.91 14.07
CA TYR A 100 7.97 9.73 13.79
C TYR A 100 7.62 8.23 13.76
N GLU A 101 6.34 7.91 13.97
CA GLU A 101 5.80 6.57 13.79
C GLU A 101 4.93 6.54 12.54
N LEU A 102 5.17 5.58 11.64
CA LEU A 102 4.26 5.33 10.53
C LEU A 102 2.96 4.73 11.03
N VAL A 103 1.84 5.28 10.58
CA VAL A 103 0.52 4.74 10.89
C VAL A 103 0.17 3.70 9.83
N THR A 104 0.55 2.46 10.06
CA THR A 104 0.30 1.36 9.13
C THR A 104 0.18 0.04 9.87
N ARG A 105 -0.57 -0.89 9.28
CA ARG A 105 -0.63 -2.29 9.73
C ARG A 105 0.04 -3.25 8.76
N THR A 106 0.74 -2.71 7.76
CA THR A 106 1.31 -3.46 6.66
C THR A 106 2.80 -3.69 6.91
N VAL A 107 3.25 -4.92 6.68
CA VAL A 107 4.67 -5.30 6.73
C VAL A 107 5.15 -5.54 5.31
N GLY A 108 6.32 -5.00 4.96
CA GLY A 108 6.96 -5.21 3.67
C GLY A 108 6.36 -4.48 2.46
N GLY A 109 5.37 -3.61 2.67
CA GLY A 109 4.63 -2.98 1.57
C GLY A 109 3.81 -1.76 1.97
N SER A 110 4.10 -1.12 3.10
CA SER A 110 3.30 -0.01 3.60
C SER A 110 3.15 1.13 2.59
N HIS A 111 1.91 1.59 2.38
CA HIS A 111 1.61 2.77 1.56
C HIS A 111 1.97 4.07 2.27
N GLY A 112 2.07 4.03 3.60
CA GLY A 112 2.47 5.15 4.44
C GLY A 112 3.94 5.54 4.32
N PHE A 113 4.71 4.92 3.43
CA PHE A 113 6.11 5.25 3.12
C PHE A 113 6.34 5.12 1.62
N ASN A 114 6.47 6.24 0.92
CA ASN A 114 6.60 6.25 -0.54
C ASN A 114 7.51 7.38 -1.00
N THR A 115 8.22 7.21 -2.11
CA THR A 115 9.22 8.17 -2.60
C THR A 115 8.79 8.78 -3.93
N TYR A 116 9.22 9.99 -4.24
CA TYR A 116 9.09 10.55 -5.58
C TYR A 116 10.17 11.59 -5.82
N LYS A 117 11.13 11.26 -6.69
CA LYS A 117 12.36 12.05 -6.85
C LYS A 117 13.01 12.26 -5.47
N ASN A 118 13.24 13.50 -5.06
CA ASN A 118 13.87 13.86 -3.78
C ASN A 118 12.88 14.00 -2.61
N ILE A 119 11.64 13.58 -2.78
CA ILE A 119 10.59 13.67 -1.77
C ILE A 119 10.29 12.30 -1.18
N LEU A 120 10.18 12.26 0.16
CA LEU A 120 9.62 11.15 0.90
C LEU A 120 8.23 11.53 1.43
N TYR A 121 7.21 10.78 1.01
CA TYR A 121 5.89 10.80 1.61
C TYR A 121 5.84 9.86 2.80
N THR A 122 5.31 10.36 3.91
CA THR A 122 4.96 9.57 5.08
C THR A 122 3.53 9.81 5.54
N PHE A 123 2.84 8.72 5.90
CA PHE A 123 1.65 8.79 6.74
C PHE A 123 2.06 8.47 8.18
N SER A 124 2.22 9.51 8.99
CA SER A 124 2.98 9.41 10.23
C SER A 124 2.50 10.34 11.33
N ILE A 125 2.76 9.95 12.58
CA ILE A 125 2.61 10.79 13.76
C ILE A 125 4.01 11.16 14.25
N GLU A 126 4.31 12.45 14.41
CA GLU A 126 5.57 12.90 15.02
C GLU A 126 5.67 12.42 16.47
N GLU A 127 6.86 12.02 16.90
CA GLU A 127 7.08 11.45 18.24
C GLU A 127 6.60 12.39 19.35
N LYS A 128 6.84 13.70 19.19
CA LYS A 128 6.41 14.75 20.12
C LYS A 128 4.89 14.86 20.28
N ASP A 129 4.13 14.53 19.24
CA ASP A 129 2.67 14.73 19.18
C ASP A 129 1.90 13.45 19.55
N ARG A 130 2.58 12.31 19.55
CA ARG A 130 2.03 10.99 19.87
C ARG A 130 1.27 10.91 21.21
N PRO A 131 1.78 11.47 22.34
CA PRO A 131 1.08 11.38 23.63
C PRO A 131 -0.26 12.12 23.67
N SER A 132 -0.41 13.19 22.87
CA SER A 132 -1.67 13.93 22.70
C SER A 132 -2.62 13.17 21.80
N VAL A 133 -2.16 12.78 20.61
CA VAL A 133 -2.98 12.15 19.57
C VAL A 133 -3.67 10.88 20.06
N ILE A 134 -2.96 9.98 20.75
CA ILE A 134 -3.50 8.68 21.21
C ILE A 134 -4.67 8.84 22.20
N LYS A 135 -4.82 10.00 22.83
CA LYS A 135 -5.88 10.27 23.82
C LYS A 135 -7.11 10.92 23.21
N GLU A 136 -7.08 11.28 21.94
CA GLU A 136 -8.16 11.99 21.27
C GLU A 136 -9.25 11.03 20.77
N GLU A 137 -10.52 11.37 20.97
CA GLU A 137 -11.65 10.62 20.40
C GLU A 137 -11.60 10.64 18.86
N ASN A 138 -11.09 11.72 18.30
CA ASN A 138 -10.85 11.90 16.87
C ASN A 138 -9.47 11.39 16.42
N TYR A 139 -8.87 10.41 17.13
CA TYR A 139 -7.53 9.86 16.87
C TYR A 139 -7.20 9.79 15.39
N SER A 140 -8.03 9.11 14.59
CA SER A 140 -7.79 8.88 13.17
C SER A 140 -7.80 10.14 12.30
N THR A 141 -8.01 11.33 12.85
CA THR A 141 -8.00 12.61 12.13
C THR A 141 -7.16 13.69 12.82
N ALA A 142 -6.50 13.33 13.92
CA ALA A 142 -5.74 14.26 14.78
C ALA A 142 -4.32 14.56 14.28
N TYR A 143 -3.89 13.94 13.17
CA TYR A 143 -2.55 14.08 12.61
C TYR A 143 -2.58 14.16 11.07
N PRO A 144 -1.52 14.67 10.42
CA PRO A 144 -1.47 14.78 8.97
C PRO A 144 -1.55 13.41 8.29
N PHE A 145 -2.37 13.33 7.24
CA PHE A 145 -2.44 12.17 6.36
C PHE A 145 -1.44 12.23 5.21
N ILE A 146 -0.91 13.42 4.97
CA ILE A 146 0.16 13.68 4.02
C ILE A 146 1.24 14.42 4.78
N THR A 147 2.43 13.83 4.87
CA THR A 147 3.65 14.53 5.28
C THR A 147 4.68 14.33 4.18
N LEU A 148 5.08 15.41 3.51
CA LEU A 148 6.17 15.42 2.56
C LEU A 148 7.45 15.84 3.26
N ARG A 149 8.51 15.06 3.08
CA ARG A 149 9.82 15.27 3.67
C ARG A 149 10.89 15.36 2.59
N ASP A 150 11.96 16.08 2.88
CA ASP A 150 13.20 15.95 2.10
C ASP A 150 13.79 14.56 2.34
N ILE A 151 14.11 13.84 1.28
CA ILE A 151 14.54 12.44 1.38
C ILE A 151 15.93 12.29 2.04
N LYS A 152 16.76 13.34 2.04
CA LYS A 152 18.12 13.33 2.59
C LYS A 152 18.15 13.79 4.03
N THR A 153 17.40 14.85 4.36
CA THR A 153 17.38 15.43 5.71
C THR A 153 16.23 14.94 6.59
N TYR A 154 15.19 14.34 5.99
CA TYR A 154 13.94 13.91 6.64
C TYR A 154 13.13 15.07 7.26
N GLU A 155 13.52 16.31 7.00
CA GLU A 155 12.79 17.50 7.43
C GLU A 155 11.44 17.59 6.72
N ILE A 156 10.41 17.97 7.47
CA ILE A 156 9.07 18.19 6.93
C ILE A 156 9.10 19.42 6.02
N LEU A 157 8.78 19.22 4.75
CA LEU A 157 8.64 20.28 3.75
C LEU A 157 7.21 20.83 3.74
N ASN A 158 6.24 19.93 3.80
CA ASN A 158 4.82 20.27 3.81
C ASN A 158 4.00 19.15 4.45
N SER A 159 2.82 19.48 4.96
CA SER A 159 1.91 18.50 5.55
C SER A 159 0.47 18.94 5.40
N GLU A 160 -0.43 17.98 5.24
CA GLU A 160 -1.87 18.25 5.15
C GLU A 160 -2.68 17.22 5.94
N TYR A 161 -3.74 17.71 6.56
CA TYR A 161 -4.71 16.93 7.33
C TYR A 161 -5.83 16.44 6.41
N ILE A 162 -6.60 15.48 6.91
CA ILE A 162 -7.75 15.00 6.17
C ILE A 162 -8.76 16.12 5.89
N PRO A 163 -9.36 16.19 4.69
CA PRO A 163 -10.42 17.15 4.42
C PRO A 163 -11.59 16.96 5.39
N LYS A 164 -12.14 18.07 5.89
CA LYS A 164 -13.23 18.07 6.89
C LYS A 164 -14.52 17.45 6.35
N GLU A 165 -14.66 17.44 5.03
CA GLU A 165 -15.78 16.88 4.30
C GLU A 165 -15.69 15.36 4.10
N SER A 166 -14.53 14.74 4.38
CA SER A 166 -14.34 13.29 4.23
C SER A 166 -15.26 12.48 5.17
N HIS A 167 -15.54 11.24 4.79
CA HIS A 167 -16.28 10.29 5.64
C HIS A 167 -15.64 10.13 7.02
N LEU A 168 -14.31 9.98 7.06
CA LEU A 168 -13.54 9.79 8.28
C LEU A 168 -13.60 11.03 9.20
N ALA A 169 -13.57 12.25 8.64
CA ALA A 169 -13.71 13.48 9.43
C ALA A 169 -15.14 13.69 9.97
N LYS A 170 -16.16 13.27 9.20
CA LYS A 170 -17.57 13.36 9.60
C LYS A 170 -17.95 12.32 10.66
N ASN A 171 -17.23 11.22 10.75
CA ASN A 171 -17.47 10.11 11.67
C ASN A 171 -16.22 9.87 12.51
N PRO A 172 -15.94 10.71 13.52
CA PRO A 172 -14.73 10.59 14.31
C PRO A 172 -14.70 9.27 15.10
N GLY A 173 -13.49 8.74 15.31
CA GLY A 173 -13.25 7.54 16.09
C GLY A 173 -12.02 6.80 15.58
N TYR A 174 -11.86 5.54 15.99
CA TYR A 174 -10.75 4.71 15.56
C TYR A 174 -11.09 3.89 14.31
N TYR A 175 -10.20 3.91 13.33
CA TYR A 175 -10.23 3.05 12.16
C TYR A 175 -8.94 2.22 12.10
N SER A 176 -9.06 0.91 11.86
CA SER A 176 -7.93 -0.01 11.91
C SER A 176 -6.99 0.06 10.71
N LYS A 177 -7.50 0.51 9.55
CA LYS A 177 -6.73 0.68 8.32
C LYS A 177 -6.86 2.11 7.82
N LEU A 178 -5.77 2.86 7.85
CA LEU A 178 -5.78 4.28 7.54
C LEU A 178 -4.70 4.67 6.55
N ASP A 179 -3.74 3.79 6.27
CA ASP A 179 -2.65 4.05 5.35
C ASP A 179 -3.21 4.30 3.95
N PRO A 180 -3.22 5.56 3.50
CA PRO A 180 -3.87 5.89 2.27
C PRO A 180 -3.02 5.39 1.11
N LEU A 181 -3.70 4.96 0.06
CA LEU A 181 -3.08 4.69 -1.22
C LEU A 181 -2.67 6.04 -1.80
N VAL A 182 -1.45 6.13 -2.33
CA VAL A 182 -0.93 7.37 -2.94
C VAL A 182 -0.30 7.10 -4.29
N GLN A 183 -0.51 8.01 -5.22
CA GLN A 183 0.17 8.03 -6.52
C GLN A 183 0.63 9.44 -6.86
N PHE A 184 1.91 9.55 -7.21
CA PHE A 184 2.51 10.81 -7.63
C PHE A 184 2.38 10.98 -9.15
N ALA A 185 2.18 12.22 -9.56
CA ALA A 185 2.41 12.71 -10.91
C ALA A 185 3.30 13.98 -10.83
N PRO A 186 3.73 14.58 -11.96
CA PRO A 186 4.63 15.74 -11.95
C PRO A 186 4.22 16.88 -11.01
N ASP A 187 2.95 17.30 -11.07
CA ASP A 187 2.44 18.47 -10.35
C ASP A 187 1.25 18.14 -9.43
N THR A 188 0.93 16.85 -9.25
CA THR A 188 -0.23 16.40 -8.47
C THR A 188 0.07 15.16 -7.64
N LEU A 189 -0.56 15.07 -6.47
CA LEU A 189 -0.61 13.88 -5.63
C LEU A 189 -2.06 13.39 -5.54
N TYR A 190 -2.28 12.14 -5.92
CA TYR A 190 -3.56 11.46 -5.77
C TYR A 190 -3.55 10.65 -4.48
N LEU A 191 -4.65 10.73 -3.72
CA LEU A 191 -4.79 10.04 -2.45
C LEU A 191 -6.16 9.38 -2.33
N LEU A 192 -6.17 8.09 -2.01
CA LEU A 192 -7.38 7.31 -1.76
C LEU A 192 -7.29 6.61 -0.41
N PHE A 193 -8.23 6.90 0.49
CA PHE A 193 -8.33 6.15 1.73
C PHE A 193 -8.93 4.76 1.46
N PRO A 194 -8.42 3.69 2.09
CA PRO A 194 -9.02 2.36 1.97
C PRO A 194 -10.52 2.37 2.30
N ASN A 195 -10.91 3.24 3.22
CA ASN A 195 -12.22 3.27 3.86
C ASN A 195 -13.15 4.37 3.34
N SER A 196 -12.80 5.04 2.24
CA SER A 196 -13.55 6.19 1.71
C SER A 196 -13.59 6.12 0.18
N PRO A 197 -14.78 6.22 -0.47
CA PRO A 197 -14.91 6.19 -1.92
C PRO A 197 -14.59 7.52 -2.61
N GLU A 198 -13.75 8.34 -1.99
CA GLU A 198 -13.27 9.62 -2.54
C GLU A 198 -11.78 9.53 -2.85
N LEU A 199 -11.44 9.73 -4.12
CA LEU A 199 -10.06 9.97 -4.56
C LEU A 199 -9.79 11.48 -4.54
N TYR A 200 -8.89 11.93 -3.67
CA TYR A 200 -8.52 13.33 -3.53
C TYR A 200 -7.34 13.67 -4.44
N VAL A 201 -7.37 14.89 -4.99
CA VAL A 201 -6.33 15.42 -5.87
C VAL A 201 -5.73 16.66 -5.23
N TYR A 202 -4.45 16.59 -4.90
CA TYR A 202 -3.69 17.69 -4.32
C TYR A 202 -2.67 18.23 -5.31
N SER A 203 -2.37 19.53 -5.24
CA SER A 203 -1.18 20.08 -5.88
C SER A 203 0.08 19.49 -5.24
N PHE A 204 1.14 19.38 -6.01
CA PHE A 204 2.41 18.87 -5.52
C PHE A 204 3.56 19.82 -5.88
N PRO A 205 4.41 20.24 -4.91
CA PRO A 205 4.47 19.80 -3.51
C PRO A 205 3.64 20.64 -2.51
N GLU A 206 2.86 21.64 -2.95
CA GLU A 206 2.18 22.59 -2.06
C GLU A 206 0.98 22.01 -1.29
N LEU A 207 0.52 20.81 -1.65
CA LEU A 207 -0.57 20.08 -0.99
C LEU A 207 -1.88 20.87 -0.91
N THR A 208 -2.14 21.77 -1.84
CA THR A 208 -3.45 22.44 -1.93
C THR A 208 -4.45 21.45 -2.52
N LEU A 209 -5.57 21.19 -1.83
CA LEU A 209 -6.65 20.37 -2.37
C LEU A 209 -7.22 21.05 -3.63
N LEU A 210 -7.08 20.39 -4.77
CA LEU A 210 -7.52 20.90 -6.08
C LEU A 210 -8.90 20.37 -6.44
N ASP A 211 -9.14 19.09 -6.17
CA ASP A 211 -10.34 18.39 -6.62
C ASP A 211 -10.57 17.09 -5.83
N TYR A 212 -11.75 16.48 -6.00
CA TYR A 212 -12.02 15.12 -5.57
C TYR A 212 -12.90 14.38 -6.58
N TRP A 213 -12.73 13.06 -6.64
CA TRP A 213 -13.49 12.16 -7.51
C TRP A 213 -14.31 11.22 -6.63
N ASP A 214 -15.63 11.23 -6.81
CA ASP A 214 -16.55 10.31 -6.16
C ASP A 214 -16.59 9.00 -6.97
N LEU A 215 -16.02 7.93 -6.41
CA LEU A 215 -15.82 6.65 -7.09
C LEU A 215 -17.10 5.82 -7.18
N LYS A 216 -18.14 6.13 -6.40
CA LYS A 216 -19.48 5.50 -6.46
C LYS A 216 -19.44 3.98 -6.68
N PRO A 217 -18.79 3.20 -5.78
CA PRO A 217 -18.81 1.75 -5.88
C PRO A 217 -20.26 1.23 -5.81
N GLU A 218 -20.55 0.19 -6.58
CA GLU A 218 -21.87 -0.45 -6.66
C GLU A 218 -22.08 -1.43 -5.49
N ASP A 219 -23.01 -2.35 -5.67
CA ASP A 219 -23.46 -3.29 -4.66
C ASP A 219 -22.28 -4.08 -4.06
N GLY A 220 -22.19 -4.05 -2.74
CA GLY A 220 -21.19 -4.77 -1.97
C GLY A 220 -20.11 -3.88 -1.35
N TYR A 221 -20.05 -2.58 -1.63
CA TYR A 221 -19.24 -1.64 -0.83
C TYR A 221 -20.08 -1.05 0.31
N GLN A 222 -19.56 -1.07 1.53
CA GLN A 222 -20.17 -0.40 2.69
C GLN A 222 -19.13 0.47 3.39
N LEU A 223 -19.52 1.68 3.77
CA LEU A 223 -18.65 2.55 4.55
C LEU A 223 -18.38 1.93 5.93
N ILE A 224 -17.12 1.94 6.34
CA ILE A 224 -16.74 1.50 7.68
C ILE A 224 -17.28 2.47 8.73
N GLU A 225 -17.77 1.90 9.83
CA GLU A 225 -18.09 2.65 11.04
C GLU A 225 -16.88 2.65 11.99
N PRO A 226 -16.60 3.77 12.69
CA PRO A 226 -15.52 3.82 13.66
C PRO A 226 -15.77 2.86 14.84
N THR A 227 -14.71 2.52 15.54
CA THR A 227 -14.76 1.76 16.80
C THR A 227 -14.01 2.49 17.92
N GLU A 228 -14.10 1.97 19.14
CA GLU A 228 -13.23 2.37 20.25
C GLU A 228 -11.80 1.83 20.04
N VAL A 229 -10.81 2.61 20.44
CA VAL A 229 -9.38 2.22 20.39
C VAL A 229 -9.17 0.97 21.23
N GLY A 230 -8.49 -0.04 20.67
CA GLY A 230 -8.17 -1.29 21.37
C GLY A 230 -9.32 -2.30 21.44
N SER A 231 -10.44 -2.03 20.79
CA SER A 231 -11.56 -2.97 20.71
C SER A 231 -11.31 -4.06 19.65
N ASN A 232 -11.53 -5.32 20.01
CA ASN A 232 -11.54 -6.44 19.05
C ASN A 232 -12.64 -6.32 17.99
N LEU A 233 -13.61 -5.42 18.18
CA LEU A 233 -14.66 -5.14 17.19
C LEU A 233 -14.10 -4.55 15.90
N GLU A 234 -12.87 -4.01 15.91
CA GLU A 234 -12.22 -3.45 14.72
C GLU A 234 -12.18 -4.43 13.54
N PHE A 235 -11.93 -5.72 13.81
CA PHE A 235 -11.85 -6.75 12.77
C PHE A 235 -13.20 -7.05 12.15
N PHE A 236 -14.25 -7.09 12.98
CA PHE A 236 -15.63 -7.32 12.53
C PHE A 236 -16.17 -6.11 11.76
N LYS A 237 -15.84 -4.89 12.19
CA LYS A 237 -16.19 -3.65 11.47
C LYS A 237 -15.50 -3.59 10.10
N SER A 238 -14.22 -3.95 10.03
CA SER A 238 -13.49 -4.04 8.75
C SER A 238 -14.05 -5.11 7.83
N LEU A 239 -14.47 -6.27 8.38
CA LEU A 239 -15.10 -7.33 7.61
C LEU A 239 -16.46 -6.89 7.02
N ALA A 240 -17.24 -6.12 7.79
CA ALA A 240 -18.54 -5.56 7.39
C ALA A 240 -18.43 -4.31 6.49
N ALA A 241 -17.23 -3.84 6.16
CA ALA A 241 -17.02 -2.66 5.34
C ALA A 241 -16.35 -3.03 4.01
N GLY A 242 -16.50 -2.19 2.99
CA GLY A 242 -15.69 -2.25 1.77
C GLY A 242 -14.33 -1.61 1.99
N GLU A 243 -13.32 -2.04 1.25
CA GLU A 243 -11.94 -1.55 1.42
C GLU A 243 -11.24 -1.41 0.08
N TYR A 244 -10.85 -0.20 -0.32
CA TYR A 244 -9.96 0.02 -1.45
C TYR A 244 -8.57 -0.50 -1.13
N ILE A 245 -8.03 -1.30 -2.04
CA ILE A 245 -6.72 -1.95 -1.87
C ILE A 245 -5.67 -1.44 -2.84
N SER A 246 -6.08 -0.80 -3.95
CA SER A 246 -5.15 -0.21 -4.91
C SER A 246 -5.85 0.77 -5.85
N PHE A 247 -5.07 1.67 -6.44
CA PHE A 247 -5.45 2.39 -7.65
C PHE A 247 -4.23 2.73 -8.49
N THR A 248 -4.42 2.92 -9.79
CA THR A 248 -3.40 3.50 -10.67
C THR A 248 -3.96 4.13 -11.93
N PHE A 249 -3.21 5.03 -12.55
CA PHE A 249 -3.48 5.52 -13.90
C PHE A 249 -2.72 4.72 -14.97
N SER A 250 -3.41 4.36 -16.06
CA SER A 250 -2.83 3.69 -17.24
C SER A 250 -3.56 4.16 -18.50
N ASN A 251 -2.82 4.72 -19.46
CA ASN A 251 -3.36 5.21 -20.75
C ASN A 251 -4.59 6.13 -20.62
N ASP A 252 -4.51 7.17 -19.78
CA ASP A 252 -5.59 8.12 -19.46
C ASP A 252 -6.80 7.53 -18.72
N TYR A 253 -6.74 6.26 -18.33
CA TYR A 253 -7.75 5.62 -17.49
C TYR A 253 -7.27 5.51 -16.04
N LEU A 254 -8.20 5.61 -15.10
CA LEU A 254 -8.00 5.24 -13.71
C LEU A 254 -8.52 3.82 -13.49
N LEU A 255 -7.68 2.94 -12.96
CA LEU A 255 -8.05 1.66 -12.37
C LEU A 255 -8.10 1.83 -10.86
N THR A 256 -9.21 1.48 -10.22
CA THR A 256 -9.25 1.27 -8.77
C THR A 256 -9.64 -0.18 -8.49
N SER A 257 -9.31 -0.68 -7.30
CA SER A 257 -9.86 -1.95 -6.84
C SER A 257 -10.19 -1.92 -5.35
N PHE A 258 -11.25 -2.63 -4.98
CA PHE A 258 -11.70 -2.77 -3.61
C PHE A 258 -12.18 -4.19 -3.29
N GLN A 259 -12.18 -4.53 -2.01
CA GLN A 259 -12.80 -5.73 -1.45
C GLN A 259 -14.21 -5.41 -0.95
N ARG A 260 -15.14 -6.34 -1.15
CA ARG A 260 -16.53 -6.17 -0.70
C ARG A 260 -16.66 -6.22 0.83
N ALA A 261 -17.76 -5.67 1.31
CA ALA A 261 -18.27 -5.86 2.66
C ALA A 261 -18.95 -7.23 2.78
N ALA A 262 -18.74 -7.92 3.90
CA ALA A 262 -19.60 -9.03 4.29
C ALA A 262 -20.96 -8.48 4.78
N PRO A 263 -22.08 -9.15 4.45
CA PRO A 263 -23.39 -8.79 4.98
C PRO A 263 -23.39 -8.76 6.51
N LYS A 264 -24.03 -7.71 7.06
CA LYS A 264 -24.03 -7.46 8.51
C LYS A 264 -24.59 -8.63 9.32
N ASP A 265 -25.60 -9.31 8.80
CA ASP A 265 -26.22 -10.48 9.43
C ASP A 265 -25.28 -11.70 9.49
N GLU A 266 -24.42 -11.90 8.50
CA GLU A 266 -23.37 -12.92 8.56
C GLU A 266 -22.28 -12.54 9.59
N VAL A 267 -21.86 -11.27 9.62
CA VAL A 267 -20.85 -10.79 10.57
C VAL A 267 -21.36 -10.83 12.02
N ASP A 268 -22.63 -10.49 12.27
CA ASP A 268 -23.21 -10.48 13.61
C ASP A 268 -23.39 -11.90 14.21
N GLN A 269 -23.39 -12.94 13.37
CA GLN A 269 -23.43 -14.34 13.80
C GLN A 269 -22.06 -14.86 14.26
N LEU A 270 -20.97 -14.18 13.93
CA LEU A 270 -19.62 -14.64 14.26
C LEU A 270 -19.31 -14.50 15.76
N PRO A 271 -18.51 -15.41 16.33
CA PRO A 271 -18.02 -15.28 17.71
C PRO A 271 -17.16 -14.03 17.90
N LYS A 272 -17.73 -12.98 18.51
CA LYS A 272 -17.08 -11.67 18.69
C LYS A 272 -15.79 -11.69 19.55
N ASN A 273 -15.53 -12.80 20.23
CA ASN A 273 -14.33 -13.04 21.03
C ASN A 273 -13.21 -13.75 20.26
N MET A 274 -13.40 -14.10 18.98
CA MET A 274 -12.45 -14.93 18.22
C MET A 274 -12.23 -14.41 16.78
N ALA A 275 -11.54 -13.27 16.66
CA ALA A 275 -11.01 -12.83 15.37
C ALA A 275 -9.98 -13.85 14.85
N GLY A 276 -10.04 -14.20 13.56
CA GLY A 276 -9.14 -15.17 12.93
C GLY A 276 -9.48 -16.65 13.16
N GLY A 277 -10.59 -16.98 13.83
CA GLY A 277 -11.10 -18.35 13.91
C GLY A 277 -11.59 -18.88 12.55
N LYS A 278 -11.83 -20.19 12.44
CA LYS A 278 -12.27 -20.84 11.18
C LYS A 278 -13.49 -20.17 10.55
N GLU A 279 -14.54 -19.92 11.34
CA GLU A 279 -15.79 -19.28 10.87
C GLU A 279 -15.53 -17.85 10.39
N PHE A 280 -14.67 -17.10 11.08
CA PHE A 280 -14.27 -15.76 10.66
C PHE A 280 -13.51 -15.81 9.32
N MET A 281 -12.55 -16.72 9.19
CA MET A 281 -11.77 -16.88 7.96
C MET A 281 -12.62 -17.35 6.78
N GLU A 282 -13.64 -18.18 6.99
CA GLU A 282 -14.59 -18.55 5.93
C GLU A 282 -15.35 -17.33 5.38
N VAL A 283 -15.76 -16.39 6.24
CA VAL A 283 -16.41 -15.15 5.81
C VAL A 283 -15.41 -14.21 5.12
N VAL A 284 -14.17 -14.11 5.64
CA VAL A 284 -13.08 -13.38 4.97
C VAL A 284 -12.82 -13.95 3.57
N ASP A 285 -12.66 -15.26 3.44
CA ASP A 285 -12.40 -15.91 2.16
C ASP A 285 -13.56 -15.73 1.19
N LYS A 286 -14.80 -15.68 1.67
CA LYS A 286 -15.99 -15.45 0.84
C LYS A 286 -16.10 -14.03 0.30
N TYR A 287 -15.74 -13.01 1.10
CA TYR A 287 -16.02 -11.60 0.77
C TYR A 287 -14.79 -10.73 0.51
N LYS A 288 -13.62 -11.13 0.99
CA LYS A 288 -12.36 -10.37 0.92
C LYS A 288 -11.32 -10.99 -0.01
N SER A 289 -11.50 -12.25 -0.45
CA SER A 289 -10.55 -12.90 -1.36
C SER A 289 -10.59 -12.34 -2.78
N THR A 290 -11.75 -11.82 -3.21
CA THR A 290 -11.99 -11.34 -4.56
C THR A 290 -12.05 -9.82 -4.58
N SER A 291 -11.33 -9.23 -5.53
CA SER A 291 -11.32 -7.79 -5.77
C SER A 291 -12.37 -7.42 -6.83
N VAL A 292 -13.13 -6.36 -6.55
CA VAL A 292 -13.92 -5.65 -7.54
C VAL A 292 -13.07 -4.51 -8.08
N TYR A 293 -13.04 -4.36 -9.39
CA TYR A 293 -12.29 -3.34 -10.10
C TYR A 293 -13.24 -2.31 -10.67
N GLN A 294 -12.80 -1.05 -10.71
CA GLN A 294 -13.50 0.02 -11.40
C GLN A 294 -12.56 0.67 -12.42
N ILE A 295 -13.09 0.98 -13.59
CA ILE A 295 -12.37 1.68 -14.65
C ILE A 295 -13.05 3.01 -14.93
N PHE A 296 -12.28 4.09 -14.89
CA PHE A 296 -12.76 5.44 -15.20
C PHE A 296 -11.97 6.06 -16.34
N LYS A 297 -12.64 6.95 -17.09
CA LYS A 297 -11.99 7.89 -18.01
C LYS A 297 -12.29 9.31 -17.54
N GLY A 298 -11.27 9.98 -17.02
CA GLY A 298 -11.51 11.13 -16.14
C GLY A 298 -12.41 10.71 -14.97
N LYS A 299 -13.42 11.52 -14.64
CA LYS A 299 -14.38 11.22 -13.56
C LYS A 299 -15.54 10.29 -13.95
N GLU A 300 -15.61 9.87 -15.21
CA GLU A 300 -16.69 9.02 -15.69
C GLU A 300 -16.34 7.55 -15.44
N LYS A 301 -17.14 6.86 -14.61
CA LYS A 301 -17.02 5.41 -14.41
C LYS A 301 -17.53 4.69 -15.66
N LEU A 302 -16.64 3.97 -16.34
CA LEU A 302 -16.95 3.23 -17.56
C LEU A 302 -17.40 1.80 -17.26
N TRP A 303 -16.81 1.19 -16.23
CA TRP A 303 -17.06 -0.21 -15.89
C TRP A 303 -16.74 -0.49 -14.43
N GLU A 304 -17.46 -1.45 -13.85
CA GLU A 304 -17.20 -2.04 -12.54
C GLU A 304 -17.50 -3.54 -12.57
N GLY A 305 -16.64 -4.35 -11.95
CA GLY A 305 -16.86 -5.79 -11.86
C GLY A 305 -15.64 -6.57 -11.38
N GLU A 306 -15.78 -7.88 -11.38
CA GLU A 306 -14.69 -8.81 -11.04
C GLU A 306 -13.89 -9.16 -12.29
N LEU A 307 -12.59 -9.40 -12.09
CA LEU A 307 -11.72 -9.98 -13.11
C LEU A 307 -11.31 -11.38 -12.67
N ASP A 308 -11.12 -12.27 -13.63
CA ASP A 308 -10.60 -13.63 -13.44
C ASP A 308 -9.07 -13.66 -13.21
N VAL A 309 -8.50 -12.52 -12.79
CA VAL A 309 -7.11 -12.32 -12.46
C VAL A 309 -6.99 -11.32 -11.31
N LYS A 310 -6.09 -11.59 -10.37
CA LYS A 310 -5.75 -10.65 -9.30
C LYS A 310 -4.66 -9.68 -9.77
N LEU A 311 -5.02 -8.43 -9.98
CA LEU A 311 -4.08 -7.37 -10.33
C LEU A 311 -3.49 -6.76 -9.05
N ASN A 312 -2.17 -6.61 -9.05
CA ASN A 312 -1.41 -5.91 -8.04
C ASN A 312 -0.87 -4.62 -8.65
N ILE A 313 -0.66 -3.61 -7.82
CA ILE A 313 -0.20 -2.30 -8.25
C ILE A 313 0.98 -1.89 -7.38
N ILE A 314 2.07 -1.51 -8.04
CA ILE A 314 3.25 -0.90 -7.42
C ILE A 314 3.64 0.27 -8.30
N ARG A 315 3.68 1.48 -7.74
CA ARG A 315 3.84 2.71 -8.54
C ARG A 315 2.72 2.81 -9.59
N ASP A 316 3.09 2.94 -10.84
CA ASP A 316 2.25 2.92 -12.05
C ASP A 316 2.18 1.55 -12.73
N LEU A 317 2.86 0.53 -12.19
CA LEU A 317 2.90 -0.81 -12.75
C LEU A 317 1.68 -1.64 -12.31
N ILE A 318 0.96 -2.19 -13.29
CA ILE A 318 -0.12 -3.17 -13.06
C ILE A 318 0.41 -4.55 -13.39
N PHE A 319 0.34 -5.50 -12.46
CA PHE A 319 0.88 -6.84 -12.68
C PHE A 319 0.10 -7.96 -12.02
N SER A 320 0.30 -9.19 -12.48
CA SER A 320 -0.20 -10.41 -11.83
C SER A 320 0.78 -11.56 -11.97
N THR A 321 0.71 -12.53 -11.06
CA THR A 321 1.52 -13.77 -11.11
C THR A 321 0.83 -14.90 -11.87
N SER A 322 -0.37 -14.66 -12.39
CA SER A 322 -1.13 -15.57 -13.25
C SER A 322 -1.80 -14.82 -14.41
N LYS A 323 -2.17 -15.56 -15.46
CA LYS A 323 -3.04 -15.05 -16.51
C LYS A 323 -4.52 -15.18 -16.10
N PRO A 324 -5.42 -14.45 -16.78
CA PRO A 324 -6.86 -14.73 -16.74
C PRO A 324 -7.18 -16.23 -16.81
N GLY A 325 -7.87 -16.74 -15.78
CA GLY A 325 -8.29 -18.15 -15.70
C GLY A 325 -7.20 -19.16 -15.28
N GLU A 326 -5.97 -18.72 -15.02
CA GLU A 326 -4.93 -19.57 -14.43
C GLU A 326 -5.00 -19.52 -12.90
N ASP A 327 -4.95 -20.70 -12.27
CA ASP A 327 -4.75 -20.81 -10.83
C ASP A 327 -3.28 -20.44 -10.48
N PRO A 328 -3.05 -19.36 -9.71
CA PRO A 328 -1.69 -18.94 -9.32
C PRO A 328 -0.95 -19.98 -8.46
N ASP A 329 -1.69 -20.91 -7.84
CA ASP A 329 -1.16 -21.99 -7.00
C ASP A 329 -1.15 -23.36 -7.70
N ALA A 330 -1.58 -23.43 -8.97
CA ALA A 330 -1.45 -24.64 -9.75
C ALA A 330 0.03 -24.92 -10.08
N VAL A 331 0.54 -25.98 -9.46
CA VAL A 331 1.86 -26.63 -9.68
C VAL A 331 3.05 -25.86 -9.11
N GLU A 332 4.02 -26.62 -8.57
CA GLU A 332 5.36 -26.13 -8.22
C GLU A 332 6.04 -25.64 -9.51
N LYS A 333 6.26 -24.33 -9.61
CA LYS A 333 6.92 -23.73 -10.79
C LYS A 333 8.40 -23.57 -10.48
N ASP A 334 9.26 -24.07 -11.38
CA ASP A 334 10.70 -23.82 -11.34
C ASP A 334 11.05 -22.34 -11.54
N VAL A 335 10.10 -21.57 -12.08
CA VAL A 335 10.23 -20.14 -12.36
C VAL A 335 9.03 -19.36 -11.83
N GLN A 336 9.25 -18.12 -11.42
CA GLN A 336 8.18 -17.18 -11.10
C GLN A 336 7.96 -16.24 -12.29
N THR A 337 6.73 -16.16 -12.79
CA THR A 337 6.35 -15.22 -13.85
C THR A 337 5.49 -14.09 -13.29
N PHE A 338 5.75 -12.88 -13.75
CA PHE A 338 4.94 -11.68 -13.53
C PHE A 338 4.48 -11.19 -14.90
N TYR A 339 3.18 -11.07 -15.10
CA TYR A 339 2.59 -10.52 -16.31
C TYR A 339 2.26 -9.05 -16.07
N PHE A 340 2.74 -8.17 -16.94
CA PHE A 340 2.47 -6.72 -16.87
C PHE A 340 1.26 -6.37 -17.73
N TYR A 341 0.41 -5.48 -17.23
CA TYR A 341 -0.86 -5.11 -17.83
C TYR A 341 -0.95 -3.61 -18.11
N GLU A 342 -1.69 -3.27 -19.16
CA GLU A 342 -2.15 -1.90 -19.43
C GLU A 342 -3.67 -1.87 -19.64
N LEU A 343 -4.30 -0.75 -19.27
CA LEU A 343 -5.67 -0.44 -19.68
C LEU A 343 -5.69 0.10 -21.11
N ARG A 344 -6.72 -0.21 -21.91
CA ARG A 344 -6.89 0.30 -23.28
C ARG A 344 -8.35 0.60 -23.58
#